data_AF-A0A846ENT1-F1
#
_entry.id   AF-A0A846ENT1-F1
#
_cell.length_a   1.000
_cell.length_b   1.000
_cell.length_c   1.000
_cell.angle_alpha   90.00
_cell.angle_beta   90.00
_cell.angle_gamma   90.00
#
_symmetry.space_group_name_H-M   'P 1'
#
loop_
_entity.id
_entity.type
_entity.pdbx_description
1 polymer ?
#
loop_
_entity_poly.entity_id
_entity_poly.type
_entity_poly.pdbx_seq_one_letter_code
_entity_poly.pdbx_strand_id
1 'polypeptide(L)'
;MKKNKKRFAVYHLPFDEDDKKQGYGNLTSPYHKVLEVSEFIDLAFELLTERRLPNGTQDKIKDFLKWFATEGFYAQAYTAIQGVYTKADSEALHQWLEARLRNKHERLPYARFIAEIRESPAYWTDYTYIKLFGKLASEMRLEWETIDGTPRIARNHIPEALGLEAVGFVERMTTELYTGNLSEAHDISINAAKRKYELPEPEDVNIDRLFESKTRKLNPQQIKKIQNDYAIGVSLKELAERFEVTVQAISYHCKNVKRAI
;
A
#
# COMPACT_ATOMS: atom_id res chain seq x y z
N MET A 1 -41.70 20.51 6.77
CA MET A 1 -40.24 20.55 7.03
C MET A 1 -39.49 20.75 5.72
N LYS A 2 -38.85 21.90 5.51
CA LYS A 2 -38.05 22.19 4.31
C LYS A 2 -36.67 21.54 4.44
N LYS A 3 -36.31 20.66 3.50
CA LYS A 3 -34.97 20.03 3.43
C LYS A 3 -33.91 21.12 3.24
N ASN A 4 -32.98 21.23 4.18
CA ASN A 4 -31.79 22.07 4.06
C ASN A 4 -30.91 21.51 2.93
N LYS A 5 -30.93 22.16 1.76
CA LYS A 5 -29.94 21.91 0.70
C LYS A 5 -28.60 22.42 1.24
N LYS A 6 -27.63 21.52 1.43
CA LYS A 6 -26.24 21.88 1.72
C LYS A 6 -25.77 22.84 0.61
N ARG A 7 -25.56 24.10 0.96
CA ARG A 7 -24.97 25.11 0.07
C ARG A 7 -23.46 24.90 0.11
N PHE A 8 -22.88 24.44 -1.00
CA PHE A 8 -21.43 24.41 -1.18
C PHE A 8 -20.92 25.85 -1.30
N ALA A 9 -19.78 26.15 -0.69
CA ALA A 9 -19.14 27.45 -0.81
C ALA A 9 -18.63 27.61 -2.25
N VAL A 10 -19.19 28.57 -2.98
CA VAL A 10 -18.71 28.98 -4.30
C VAL A 10 -17.78 30.17 -4.07
N TYR A 11 -16.50 30.00 -4.39
CA TYR A 11 -15.53 31.10 -4.33
C TYR A 11 -15.71 31.97 -5.57
N HIS A 12 -15.89 33.28 -5.36
CA HIS A 12 -15.88 34.26 -6.45
C HIS A 12 -14.43 34.49 -6.88
N LEU A 13 -14.10 34.12 -8.11
CA LEU A 13 -12.86 34.58 -8.74
C LEU A 13 -13.05 36.05 -9.14
N PRO A 14 -12.03 36.92 -8.94
CA PRO A 14 -12.08 38.29 -9.42
C PRO A 14 -12.12 38.28 -10.96
N PHE A 15 -13.09 39.00 -11.53
CA PHE A 15 -13.22 39.18 -12.98
C PHE A 15 -12.01 39.92 -13.54
N ASP A 16 -11.51 39.47 -14.70
CA ASP A 16 -10.52 40.21 -15.48
C ASP A 16 -11.17 41.48 -16.06
N GLU A 17 -10.39 42.56 -16.17
CA GLU A 17 -10.88 43.88 -16.60
C GLU A 17 -11.45 43.90 -18.03
N ASP A 18 -11.11 42.89 -18.84
CA ASP A 18 -11.59 42.77 -20.23
C ASP A 18 -13.01 42.19 -20.35
N ASP A 19 -13.53 41.51 -19.33
CA ASP A 19 -14.91 40.97 -19.31
C ASP A 19 -15.98 42.07 -19.14
N LYS A 20 -15.58 43.32 -18.86
CA LYS A 20 -16.51 44.46 -18.68
C LYS A 20 -17.12 44.98 -19.99
N LYS A 21 -16.62 44.56 -21.18
CA LYS A 21 -16.99 45.19 -22.46
C LYS A 21 -18.04 44.46 -23.30
N GLN A 22 -18.46 43.25 -22.92
CA GLN A 22 -19.60 42.60 -23.59
C GLN A 22 -20.83 42.65 -22.70
N GLY A 23 -21.76 43.54 -23.07
CA GLY A 23 -23.03 43.70 -22.39
C GLY A 23 -23.85 42.40 -22.41
N TYR A 24 -23.84 41.69 -21.28
CA TYR A 24 -24.85 40.70 -20.96
C TYR A 24 -25.63 41.18 -19.72
N GLY A 25 -26.95 41.16 -19.84
CA GLY A 25 -27.88 41.91 -19.01
C GLY A 25 -27.86 41.63 -17.51
N ASN A 26 -28.43 42.61 -16.78
CA ASN A 26 -28.91 42.59 -15.39
C ASN A 26 -28.05 41.81 -14.37
N LEU A 27 -27.32 42.57 -13.56
CA LEU A 27 -26.43 42.20 -12.43
C LEU A 27 -27.11 41.47 -11.24
N THR A 28 -28.26 40.82 -11.42
CA THR A 28 -29.06 40.23 -10.32
C THR A 28 -29.10 38.70 -10.31
N SER A 29 -28.49 38.02 -11.27
CA SER A 29 -28.36 36.55 -11.28
C SER A 29 -26.91 36.13 -11.05
N PRO A 30 -26.59 35.19 -10.13
CA PRO A 30 -25.24 34.68 -10.00
C PRO A 30 -24.93 33.83 -11.23
N TYR A 31 -24.28 34.43 -12.24
CA TYR A 31 -23.79 33.71 -13.39
C TYR A 31 -22.72 32.72 -12.94
N HIS A 32 -22.95 31.43 -13.19
CA HIS A 32 -21.94 30.40 -13.05
C HIS A 32 -21.15 30.37 -14.37
N LYS A 33 -19.86 30.72 -14.34
CA LYS A 33 -18.96 30.48 -15.47
C LYS A 33 -18.77 28.96 -15.57
N VAL A 34 -19.26 28.37 -16.67
CA VAL A 34 -18.91 27.00 -17.04
C VAL A 34 -17.48 27.08 -17.58
N LEU A 35 -16.53 26.52 -16.83
CA LEU A 35 -15.16 26.37 -17.31
C LEU A 35 -15.07 25.06 -18.07
N GLU A 36 -14.52 25.10 -19.27
CA GLU A 36 -14.12 23.88 -19.96
C GLU A 36 -12.96 23.21 -19.21
N VAL A 37 -12.82 21.89 -19.37
CA VAL A 37 -11.75 21.14 -18.67
C VAL A 37 -10.38 21.65 -19.08
N SER A 38 -10.18 21.99 -20.36
CA SER A 38 -8.93 22.61 -20.87
C SER A 38 -8.61 23.91 -20.13
N GLU A 39 -9.56 24.82 -20.02
CA GLU A 39 -9.40 26.10 -19.31
C GLU A 39 -9.07 25.90 -17.82
N PHE A 40 -9.68 24.88 -17.19
CA PHE A 40 -9.37 24.54 -15.81
C PHE A 40 -7.94 24.00 -15.65
N ILE A 41 -7.47 23.18 -16.60
CA ILE A 41 -6.11 22.67 -16.61
C ILE A 41 -5.11 23.81 -16.80
N ASP A 42 -5.37 24.74 -17.72
CA ASP A 42 -4.54 25.92 -17.94
C ASP A 42 -4.46 26.80 -16.69
N LEU A 43 -5.60 27.04 -16.03
CA LEU A 43 -5.64 27.73 -14.75
C LEU A 43 -4.82 27.00 -13.68
N ALA A 44 -4.91 25.68 -13.60
CA ALA A 44 -4.13 24.90 -12.64
C ALA A 44 -2.63 25.02 -12.91
N PHE A 45 -2.21 25.06 -14.18
CA PHE A 45 -0.82 25.31 -14.54
C PHE A 45 -0.38 26.72 -14.18
N GLU A 46 -1.14 27.76 -14.53
CA GLU A 46 -0.85 29.16 -14.17
C GLU A 46 -0.68 29.31 -12.64
N LEU A 47 -1.58 28.68 -11.87
CA LEU A 47 -1.53 28.68 -10.41
C LEU A 47 -0.28 27.98 -9.84
N LEU A 48 0.26 27.00 -10.57
CA LEU A 48 1.47 26.26 -10.16
C LEU A 48 2.77 26.92 -10.62
N THR A 49 2.76 27.65 -11.74
CA THR A 49 3.97 28.22 -12.35
C THR A 49 4.13 29.72 -12.08
N GLU A 50 3.06 30.50 -12.24
CA GLU A 50 3.12 31.96 -12.27
C GLU A 50 2.72 32.60 -10.93
N ARG A 51 1.83 31.94 -10.18
CA ARG A 51 1.36 32.47 -8.90
C ARG A 51 2.12 31.86 -7.72
N ARG A 52 2.57 32.70 -6.78
CA ARG A 52 3.16 32.28 -5.50
C ARG A 52 2.08 31.75 -4.54
N LEU A 53 1.51 30.59 -4.86
CA LEU A 53 0.68 29.86 -3.90
C LEU A 53 1.54 29.24 -2.79
N PRO A 54 1.03 29.10 -1.57
CA PRO A 54 1.69 28.31 -0.53
C PRO A 54 1.93 26.87 -1.00
N ASN A 55 3.07 26.27 -0.64
CA ASN A 55 3.45 24.92 -1.06
C ASN A 55 2.34 23.89 -0.81
N GLY A 56 1.68 23.94 0.34
CA GLY A 56 0.57 23.02 0.66
C GLY A 56 -0.65 23.16 -0.25
N THR A 57 -0.89 24.34 -0.83
CA THR A 57 -1.96 24.52 -1.84
C THR A 57 -1.50 24.02 -3.20
N GLN A 58 -0.24 24.27 -3.58
CA GLN A 58 0.33 23.73 -4.82
C GLN A 58 0.33 22.20 -4.82
N ASP A 59 0.67 21.57 -3.70
CA ASP A 59 0.67 20.11 -3.58
C ASP A 59 -0.74 19.54 -3.75
N LYS A 60 -1.77 20.18 -3.20
CA LYS A 60 -3.18 19.77 -3.42
C LYS A 60 -3.61 19.90 -4.88
N ILE A 61 -3.20 20.96 -5.58
CA ILE A 61 -3.48 21.12 -7.01
C ILE A 61 -2.77 20.02 -7.80
N LYS A 62 -1.50 19.74 -7.50
CA LYS A 62 -0.74 18.63 -8.12
C LYS A 62 -1.41 17.28 -7.86
N ASP A 63 -1.86 17.03 -6.64
CA ASP A 63 -2.53 15.78 -6.27
C ASP A 63 -3.86 15.61 -7.01
N PHE A 64 -4.63 16.70 -7.15
CA PHE A 64 -5.84 16.69 -7.98
C PHE A 64 -5.55 16.38 -9.44
N LEU A 65 -4.58 17.08 -10.06
CA LEU A 65 -4.22 16.86 -11.47
C LEU A 65 -3.73 15.44 -11.72
N LYS A 66 -2.91 14.90 -10.80
CA LYS A 66 -2.47 13.50 -10.85
C LYS A 66 -3.65 12.54 -10.79
N TRP A 67 -4.56 12.74 -9.84
CA TRP A 67 -5.77 11.92 -9.69
C TRP A 67 -6.63 11.97 -10.96
N PHE A 68 -6.95 13.17 -11.45
CA PHE A 68 -7.78 13.38 -12.63
C PHE A 68 -7.18 12.73 -13.89
N ALA A 69 -5.88 12.93 -14.13
CA ALA A 69 -5.19 12.32 -15.27
C ALA A 69 -5.15 10.79 -15.16
N THR A 70 -4.93 10.26 -13.95
CA THR A 70 -4.90 8.81 -13.70
C THR A 70 -6.27 8.19 -14.01
N GLU A 71 -7.36 8.78 -13.53
CA GLU A 71 -8.71 8.28 -13.80
C GLU A 71 -9.10 8.42 -15.26
N GLY A 72 -8.81 9.56 -15.89
CA GLY A 72 -9.06 9.75 -17.32
C GLY A 72 -8.34 8.70 -18.18
N PHE A 73 -7.10 8.36 -17.80
CA PHE A 73 -6.33 7.32 -18.48
C PHE A 73 -6.97 5.93 -18.32
N TYR A 74 -7.31 5.53 -17.09
CA TYR A 74 -7.98 4.24 -16.86
C TYR A 74 -9.34 4.19 -17.54
N ALA A 75 -10.16 5.24 -17.46
CA ALA A 75 -11.45 5.30 -18.13
C ALA A 75 -11.33 5.06 -19.64
N GLN A 76 -10.32 5.64 -20.29
CA GLN A 76 -10.07 5.40 -21.70
C GLN A 76 -9.51 4.01 -22.00
N ALA A 77 -8.60 3.50 -21.16
CA ALA A 77 -8.09 2.15 -21.31
C ALA A 77 -9.21 1.10 -21.20
N TYR A 78 -10.08 1.22 -20.20
CA TYR A 78 -11.24 0.35 -20.02
C TYR A 78 -12.23 0.47 -21.17
N THR A 79 -12.51 1.70 -21.65
CA THR A 79 -13.36 1.90 -22.84
C THR A 79 -12.76 1.23 -24.08
N ALA A 80 -11.44 1.31 -24.27
CA ALA A 80 -10.77 0.67 -25.40
C ALA A 80 -10.82 -0.87 -25.33
N ILE A 81 -10.76 -1.45 -24.13
CA ILE A 81 -10.76 -2.91 -23.93
C ILE A 81 -12.18 -3.49 -23.93
N GLN A 82 -13.12 -2.83 -23.23
CA GLN A 82 -14.45 -3.36 -22.94
C GLN A 82 -15.57 -2.66 -23.74
N GLY A 83 -15.25 -1.59 -24.46
CA GLY A 83 -16.17 -0.80 -25.28
C GLY A 83 -16.90 0.31 -24.52
N VAL A 84 -17.10 0.17 -23.21
CA VAL A 84 -17.79 1.18 -22.36
C VAL A 84 -17.12 1.23 -20.99
N TYR A 85 -16.87 2.44 -20.48
CA TYR A 85 -16.54 2.68 -19.08
C TYR A 85 -17.80 3.07 -18.30
N THR A 86 -18.14 2.29 -17.29
CA THR A 86 -19.37 2.48 -16.51
C THR A 86 -19.09 3.15 -15.17
N LYS A 87 -20.17 3.58 -14.50
CA LYS A 87 -20.08 4.08 -13.12
C LYS A 87 -19.53 3.01 -12.15
N ALA A 88 -19.87 1.74 -12.37
CA ALA A 88 -19.37 0.65 -11.53
C ALA A 88 -17.85 0.50 -11.67
N ASP A 89 -17.31 0.65 -12.89
CA ASP A 89 -15.87 0.62 -13.14
C ASP A 89 -15.16 1.80 -12.47
N SER A 90 -15.76 2.99 -12.49
CA SER A 90 -15.26 4.14 -11.75
C SER A 90 -15.25 3.90 -10.24
N GLU A 91 -16.34 3.39 -9.68
CA GLU A 91 -16.41 3.09 -8.25
C GLU A 91 -15.39 2.01 -7.85
N ALA A 92 -15.19 0.99 -8.68
CA ALA A 92 -14.18 -0.04 -8.47
C ALA A 92 -12.75 0.53 -8.56
N LEU A 93 -12.47 1.40 -9.53
CA LEU A 93 -11.19 2.10 -9.67
C LEU A 93 -10.92 3.00 -8.45
N HIS A 94 -11.92 3.77 -8.01
CA HIS A 94 -11.84 4.59 -6.79
C HIS A 94 -11.54 3.74 -5.57
N GLN A 95 -12.26 2.64 -5.38
CA GLN A 95 -12.02 1.70 -4.28
C GLN A 95 -10.60 1.14 -4.34
N TRP A 96 -10.12 0.78 -5.53
CA TRP A 96 -8.76 0.29 -5.71
C TRP A 96 -7.70 1.35 -5.37
N LEU A 97 -7.86 2.59 -5.83
CA LEU A 97 -6.98 3.72 -5.51
C LEU A 97 -6.99 4.03 -4.01
N GLU A 98 -8.17 4.12 -3.41
CA GLU A 98 -8.33 4.37 -1.98
C GLU A 98 -7.71 3.26 -1.14
N ALA A 99 -7.92 1.99 -1.51
CA ALA A 99 -7.33 0.85 -0.82
C ALA A 99 -5.81 0.94 -0.79
N ARG A 100 -5.15 1.34 -1.89
CA ARG A 100 -3.69 1.51 -1.94
C ARG A 100 -3.21 2.63 -1.00
N LEU A 101 -3.89 3.78 -1.00
CA LEU A 101 -3.52 4.91 -0.15
C LEU A 101 -3.79 4.63 1.33
N ARG A 102 -4.97 4.08 1.65
CA ARG A 102 -5.41 3.79 3.02
C ARG A 102 -4.56 2.70 3.64
N ASN A 103 -4.26 1.62 2.92
CA ASN A 103 -3.40 0.55 3.43
C ASN A 103 -2.02 1.07 3.83
N LYS A 104 -1.45 2.08 3.16
CA LYS A 104 -0.16 2.65 3.60
C LYS A 104 -0.25 3.25 5.02
N HIS A 105 -1.34 3.95 5.33
CA HIS A 105 -1.53 4.59 6.64
C HIS A 105 -1.96 3.59 7.72
N GLU A 106 -2.83 2.63 7.38
CA GLU A 106 -3.36 1.64 8.33
C GLU A 106 -2.30 0.65 8.83
N ARG A 107 -1.21 0.46 8.08
CA ARG A 107 -0.12 -0.46 8.43
C ARG A 107 0.94 0.15 9.35
N LEU A 108 0.94 1.48 9.56
CA LEU A 108 1.90 2.16 10.43
C LEU A 108 1.83 1.67 11.90
N PRO A 109 0.65 1.55 12.53
CA PRO A 109 0.53 1.05 13.90
C PRO A 109 1.11 -0.35 14.06
N TYR A 110 0.81 -1.25 13.12
CA TYR A 110 1.37 -2.59 13.11
C TYR A 110 2.90 -2.58 12.98
N ALA A 111 3.45 -1.80 12.05
CA ALA A 111 4.91 -1.69 11.89
C ALA A 111 5.60 -1.17 13.16
N ARG A 112 4.96 -0.24 13.88
CA ARG A 112 5.45 0.24 15.19
C ARG A 112 5.37 -0.85 16.25
N PHE A 113 4.22 -1.53 16.35
CA PHE A 113 4.02 -2.64 17.29
C PHE A 113 5.08 -3.74 17.11
N ILE A 114 5.33 -4.19 15.87
CA ILE A 114 6.36 -5.19 15.58
C ILE A 114 7.76 -4.70 15.99
N ALA A 115 8.06 -3.42 15.77
CA ALA A 115 9.33 -2.83 16.20
C ALA A 115 9.46 -2.74 17.74
N GLU A 116 8.36 -2.44 18.45
CA GLU A 116 8.32 -2.37 19.92
C GLU A 116 8.65 -3.71 20.57
N ILE A 117 8.11 -4.81 20.01
CA ILE A 117 8.43 -6.18 20.46
C ILE A 117 9.75 -6.71 19.89
N ARG A 118 10.52 -5.86 19.19
CA ARG A 118 11.85 -6.16 18.60
C ARG A 118 11.85 -7.28 17.58
N GLU A 119 10.71 -7.48 16.93
CA GLU A 119 10.55 -8.43 15.83
C GLU A 119 10.77 -7.72 14.48
N SER A 120 10.86 -8.49 13.40
CA SER A 120 11.13 -7.92 12.08
C SER A 120 9.87 -7.75 11.23
N PRO A 121 9.46 -6.51 10.88
CA PRO A 121 8.27 -6.26 10.07
C PRO A 121 8.29 -6.98 8.72
N ALA A 122 9.47 -7.03 8.07
CA ALA A 122 9.62 -7.71 6.79
C ALA A 122 9.35 -9.22 6.88
N TYR A 123 9.79 -9.88 7.96
CA TYR A 123 9.57 -11.32 8.14
C TYR A 123 8.08 -11.62 8.30
N TRP A 124 7.39 -10.86 9.17
CA TRP A 124 5.98 -11.07 9.46
C TRP A 124 5.06 -10.63 8.31
N THR A 125 5.52 -9.67 7.49
CA THR A 125 4.87 -9.35 6.22
C THR A 125 4.96 -10.56 5.28
N ASP A 126 6.15 -11.09 5.01
CA ASP A 126 6.29 -12.26 4.13
C ASP A 126 5.57 -13.49 4.68
N TYR A 127 5.53 -13.67 6.01
CA TYR A 127 4.76 -14.74 6.68
C TYR A 127 3.27 -14.65 6.34
N THR A 128 2.73 -13.44 6.43
CA THR A 128 1.32 -13.17 6.10
C THR A 128 1.05 -13.44 4.62
N TYR A 129 1.91 -12.98 3.73
CA TYR A 129 1.75 -13.17 2.28
C TYR A 129 1.87 -14.64 1.87
N ILE A 130 2.82 -15.40 2.43
CA ILE A 130 2.96 -16.83 2.14
C ILE A 130 1.71 -17.59 2.61
N LYS A 131 1.19 -17.29 3.80
CA LYS A 131 0.02 -18.02 4.31
C LYS A 131 -1.31 -17.60 3.67
N LEU A 132 -1.42 -16.35 3.21
CA LEU A 132 -2.61 -15.88 2.49
C LEU A 132 -2.59 -16.29 1.01
N PHE A 133 -1.43 -16.22 0.35
CA PHE A 133 -1.34 -16.27 -1.11
C PHE A 133 -0.34 -17.30 -1.64
N GLY A 134 0.43 -17.98 -0.78
CA GLY A 134 1.46 -18.94 -1.18
C GLY A 134 2.74 -18.30 -1.71
N LYS A 135 2.87 -16.97 -1.63
CA LYS A 135 3.92 -16.20 -2.31
C LYS A 135 4.54 -15.18 -1.37
N LEU A 136 5.78 -14.77 -1.63
CA LEU A 136 6.43 -13.67 -0.91
C LEU A 136 5.79 -12.33 -1.25
N ALA A 137 5.93 -11.33 -0.38
CA ALA A 137 5.35 -10.00 -0.61
C ALA A 137 5.94 -9.30 -1.84
N SER A 138 7.18 -9.61 -2.23
CA SER A 138 7.77 -9.13 -3.49
C SER A 138 7.16 -9.81 -4.72
N GLU A 139 6.84 -11.09 -4.64
CA GLU A 139 6.29 -11.87 -5.75
C GLU A 139 4.86 -11.45 -6.05
N MET A 140 4.03 -11.29 -5.01
CA MET A 140 2.66 -10.80 -5.16
C MET A 140 2.62 -9.39 -5.76
N ARG A 141 3.57 -8.53 -5.41
CA ARG A 141 3.68 -7.20 -6.03
C ARG A 141 3.95 -7.28 -7.51
N LEU A 142 4.88 -8.13 -7.95
CA LEU A 142 5.16 -8.34 -9.37
C LEU A 142 3.93 -8.92 -10.11
N GLU A 143 3.23 -9.85 -9.48
CA GLU A 143 2.01 -10.44 -10.04
C GLU A 143 0.87 -9.43 -10.15
N TRP A 144 0.69 -8.56 -9.15
CA TRP A 144 -0.27 -7.45 -9.20
C TRP A 144 0.12 -6.36 -10.20
N GLU A 145 1.42 -6.11 -10.41
CA GLU A 145 1.93 -5.16 -11.39
C GLU A 145 1.78 -5.66 -12.84
N THR A 146 1.68 -6.97 -13.04
CA THR A 146 1.50 -7.56 -14.37
C THR A 146 0.04 -7.38 -14.78
N ILE A 147 -0.27 -6.27 -15.47
CA ILE A 147 -1.61 -6.01 -16.01
C ILE A 147 -2.04 -7.18 -16.90
N ASP A 148 -3.19 -7.73 -16.51
CA ASP A 148 -4.02 -8.77 -17.10
C ASP A 148 -3.62 -9.22 -18.52
N GLY A 149 -3.08 -10.44 -18.63
CA GLY A 149 -2.67 -11.01 -19.91
C GLY A 149 -2.59 -12.53 -19.96
N THR A 150 -3.12 -13.26 -18.96
CA THR A 150 -3.08 -14.73 -18.99
C THR A 150 -4.36 -15.36 -18.42
N PRO A 151 -5.18 -16.07 -19.22
CA PRO A 151 -6.45 -16.66 -18.78
C PRO A 151 -6.35 -17.66 -17.61
N ARG A 152 -5.16 -18.25 -17.40
CA ARG A 152 -4.88 -19.16 -16.28
C ARG A 152 -4.67 -18.42 -14.95
N ILE A 153 -4.18 -17.17 -15.01
CA ILE A 153 -4.04 -16.28 -13.85
C ILE A 153 -5.43 -15.76 -13.46
N ALA A 154 -6.28 -15.40 -14.43
CA ALA A 154 -7.61 -14.82 -14.18
C ALA A 154 -8.54 -15.65 -13.28
N ARG A 155 -8.43 -16.99 -13.25
CA ARG A 155 -9.29 -17.85 -12.40
C ARG A 155 -8.88 -17.88 -10.93
N ASN A 156 -7.60 -17.66 -10.64
CA ASN A 156 -7.04 -17.60 -9.27
C ASN A 156 -6.51 -16.18 -8.95
N HIS A 157 -6.89 -15.19 -9.75
CA HIS A 157 -6.39 -13.83 -9.64
C HIS A 157 -7.03 -13.16 -8.42
N ILE A 158 -6.18 -12.73 -7.49
CA ILE A 158 -6.59 -11.90 -6.35
C ILE A 158 -6.31 -10.45 -6.73
N PRO A 159 -7.34 -9.60 -6.92
CA PRO A 159 -7.14 -8.20 -7.22
C PRO A 159 -6.25 -7.54 -6.17
N GLU A 160 -5.34 -6.66 -6.58
CA GLU A 160 -4.40 -5.98 -5.67
C GLU A 160 -5.13 -5.31 -4.50
N ALA A 161 -6.26 -4.65 -4.76
CA ALA A 161 -7.07 -4.01 -3.72
C ALA A 161 -7.54 -5.02 -2.67
N LEU A 162 -8.15 -6.12 -3.10
CA LEU A 162 -8.65 -7.18 -2.21
C LEU A 162 -7.50 -7.80 -1.40
N GLY A 163 -6.39 -8.09 -2.05
CA GLY A 163 -5.21 -8.65 -1.41
C GLY A 163 -4.61 -7.71 -0.36
N LEU A 164 -4.48 -6.42 -0.68
CA LEU A 164 -3.98 -5.41 0.25
C LEU A 164 -4.93 -5.19 1.43
N GLU A 165 -6.25 -5.19 1.21
CA GLU A 165 -7.23 -5.12 2.29
C GLU A 165 -7.16 -6.32 3.23
N ALA A 166 -7.01 -7.53 2.69
CA ALA A 166 -6.83 -8.74 3.49
C ALA A 166 -5.56 -8.68 4.34
N VAL A 167 -4.44 -8.22 3.77
CA VAL A 167 -3.19 -8.01 4.50
C VAL A 167 -3.36 -6.95 5.60
N GLY A 168 -3.96 -5.80 5.29
CA GLY A 168 -4.22 -4.74 6.27
C GLY A 168 -5.15 -5.21 7.39
N PHE A 169 -6.12 -6.07 7.08
CA PHE A 169 -6.96 -6.72 8.09
C PHE A 169 -6.14 -7.64 9.01
N VAL A 170 -5.28 -8.50 8.45
CA VAL A 170 -4.39 -9.36 9.26
C VAL A 170 -3.52 -8.54 10.19
N GLU A 171 -2.85 -7.51 9.67
CA GLU A 171 -1.91 -6.69 10.46
C GLU A 171 -2.59 -5.97 11.63
N ARG A 172 -3.82 -5.45 11.42
CA ARG A 172 -4.63 -4.87 12.51
C ARG A 172 -5.02 -5.92 13.54
N MET A 173 -5.60 -7.03 13.09
CA MET A 173 -6.09 -8.08 13.99
C MET A 173 -4.95 -8.73 14.80
N THR A 174 -3.78 -8.93 14.20
CA THR A 174 -2.60 -9.44 14.92
C THR A 174 -2.23 -8.53 16.08
N THR A 175 -2.28 -7.21 15.87
CA THR A 175 -1.96 -6.23 16.92
C THR A 175 -2.97 -6.32 18.07
N GLU A 176 -4.25 -6.50 17.76
CA GLU A 176 -5.33 -6.61 18.76
C GLU A 176 -5.34 -7.96 19.49
N LEU A 177 -4.99 -9.05 18.81
CA LEU A 177 -5.03 -10.41 19.32
C LEU A 177 -3.73 -10.87 19.99
N TYR A 178 -2.69 -10.04 19.97
CA TYR A 178 -1.40 -10.42 20.52
C TYR A 178 -1.45 -10.60 22.05
N THR A 179 -1.24 -11.83 22.51
CA THR A 179 -1.20 -12.22 23.92
C THR A 179 0.18 -12.75 24.36
N GLY A 180 1.23 -12.46 23.58
CA GLY A 180 2.60 -12.94 23.83
C GLY A 180 3.13 -13.95 22.80
N ASN A 181 2.27 -14.46 21.92
CA ASN A 181 2.65 -15.33 20.81
C ASN A 181 2.26 -14.71 19.46
N LEU A 182 3.27 -14.20 18.75
CA LEU A 182 3.05 -13.49 17.49
C LEU A 182 2.63 -14.43 16.35
N SER A 183 3.18 -15.64 16.30
CA SER A 183 2.82 -16.64 15.28
C SER A 183 1.35 -17.03 15.37
N GLU A 184 0.87 -17.24 16.60
CA GLU A 184 -0.52 -17.58 16.86
C GLU A 184 -1.47 -16.43 16.53
N ALA A 185 -1.14 -15.21 16.93
CA ALA A 185 -1.92 -14.02 16.60
C ALA A 185 -2.04 -13.81 15.07
N HIS A 186 -0.94 -14.01 14.33
CA HIS A 186 -0.98 -14.01 12.86
C HIS A 186 -1.86 -15.12 12.31
N ASP A 187 -1.71 -16.36 12.79
CA ASP A 187 -2.45 -17.50 12.26
C ASP A 187 -3.97 -17.36 12.45
N ILE A 188 -4.39 -16.87 13.61
CA ILE A 188 -5.81 -16.57 13.88
C ILE A 188 -6.30 -15.47 12.92
N SER A 189 -5.53 -14.40 12.78
CA SER A 189 -5.87 -13.25 11.94
C SER A 189 -5.94 -13.63 10.45
N ILE A 190 -5.02 -14.46 9.97
CA ILE A 190 -4.98 -15.00 8.60
C ILE A 190 -6.20 -15.87 8.34
N ASN A 191 -6.54 -16.78 9.25
CA ASN A 191 -7.71 -17.62 9.10
C ASN A 191 -9.01 -16.80 9.08
N ALA A 192 -9.09 -15.73 9.88
CA ALA A 192 -10.21 -14.80 9.84
C ALA A 192 -10.25 -14.03 8.50
N ALA A 193 -9.10 -13.59 7.98
CA ALA A 193 -9.02 -12.91 6.70
C ALA A 193 -9.46 -13.80 5.53
N LYS A 194 -8.96 -15.04 5.45
CA LYS A 194 -9.37 -16.01 4.42
C LYS A 194 -10.89 -16.18 4.35
N ARG A 195 -11.55 -16.31 5.52
CA ARG A 195 -13.01 -16.42 5.61
C ARG A 195 -13.74 -15.14 5.24
N LYS A 196 -13.24 -13.98 5.71
CA LYS A 196 -13.89 -12.68 5.50
C LYS A 196 -13.86 -12.24 4.03
N TYR A 197 -12.76 -12.51 3.35
CA TYR A 197 -12.51 -12.07 1.97
C TYR A 197 -12.67 -13.21 0.94
N GLU A 198 -13.12 -14.39 1.38
CA GLU A 198 -13.34 -15.58 0.54
C GLU A 198 -12.13 -15.90 -0.36
N LEU A 199 -10.93 -15.78 0.21
CA LEU A 199 -9.69 -15.97 -0.56
C LEU A 199 -9.53 -17.45 -0.96
N PRO A 200 -9.03 -17.74 -2.18
CA PRO A 200 -8.72 -19.11 -2.58
C PRO A 200 -7.62 -19.68 -1.69
N GLU A 201 -7.68 -20.98 -1.41
CA GLU A 201 -6.61 -21.65 -0.68
C GLU A 201 -5.33 -21.68 -1.55
N PRO A 202 -4.19 -21.21 -1.02
CA PRO A 202 -2.93 -21.26 -1.75
C PRO A 202 -2.46 -22.70 -1.97
N GLU A 203 -2.13 -23.04 -3.23
CA GLU A 203 -1.74 -24.40 -3.63
C GLU A 203 -0.39 -24.86 -3.02
N ASP A 204 0.57 -23.94 -2.84
CA ASP A 204 1.95 -24.26 -2.42
C ASP A 204 2.44 -23.38 -1.26
N VAL A 205 1.85 -23.55 -0.07
CA VAL A 205 2.34 -22.84 1.13
C VAL A 205 3.62 -23.48 1.63
N ASN A 206 4.76 -22.90 1.24
CA ASN A 206 6.06 -23.26 1.76
C ASN A 206 6.61 -22.14 2.67
N ILE A 207 6.59 -22.39 3.98
CA ILE A 207 7.05 -21.43 5.01
C ILE A 207 8.58 -21.28 4.99
N ASP A 208 9.31 -22.28 4.51
CA ASP A 208 10.78 -22.22 4.43
C ASP A 208 11.26 -21.12 3.47
N ARG A 209 10.38 -20.69 2.56
CA ARG A 209 10.61 -19.56 1.65
C ARG A 209 10.84 -18.23 2.35
N LEU A 210 10.42 -18.10 3.62
CA LEU A 210 10.74 -16.93 4.45
C LEU A 210 12.24 -16.68 4.61
N PHE A 211 13.05 -17.72 4.39
CA PHE A 211 14.50 -17.67 4.52
C PHE A 211 15.22 -17.55 3.17
N GLU A 212 14.49 -17.52 2.03
CA GLU A 212 15.03 -17.36 0.67
C GLU A 212 15.41 -15.90 0.33
N SER A 213 14.85 -14.94 1.07
CA SER A 213 15.09 -13.51 0.86
C SER A 213 16.57 -13.12 0.96
N LYS A 214 17.04 -12.24 0.05
CA LYS A 214 18.42 -11.69 0.02
C LYS A 214 18.85 -11.04 1.34
N THR A 215 17.91 -10.62 2.18
CA THR A 215 18.16 -10.30 3.59
C THR A 215 18.05 -11.58 4.41
N ARG A 216 19.02 -12.48 4.28
CA ARG A 216 19.05 -13.77 4.97
C ARG A 216 18.88 -13.57 6.48
N LYS A 217 17.69 -13.93 6.98
CA LYS A 217 17.50 -14.15 8.42
C LYS A 217 17.84 -15.60 8.67
N LEU A 218 18.78 -15.80 9.58
CA LEU A 218 19.08 -17.11 10.12
C LEU A 218 17.79 -17.70 10.68
N ASN A 219 17.43 -18.91 10.27
CA ASN A 219 16.27 -19.58 10.84
C ASN A 219 16.54 -19.94 12.32
N PRO A 220 15.51 -20.22 13.14
CA PRO A 220 15.71 -20.48 14.57
C PRO A 220 16.66 -21.65 14.87
N GLN A 221 16.72 -22.66 14.00
CA GLN A 221 17.66 -23.79 14.15
C GLN A 221 19.11 -23.38 13.85
N GLN A 222 19.32 -22.56 12.82
CA GLN A 222 20.61 -21.97 12.47
C GLN A 222 21.09 -21.03 13.58
N ILE A 223 20.20 -20.22 14.16
CA ILE A 223 20.54 -19.36 15.31
C ILE A 223 21.01 -20.20 16.49
N LYS A 224 20.27 -21.26 16.86
CA LYS A 224 20.70 -22.19 17.93
C LYS A 224 22.06 -22.82 17.63
N LYS A 225 22.28 -23.26 16.39
CA LYS A 225 23.55 -23.84 15.94
C LYS A 225 24.69 -22.83 16.03
N ILE A 226 24.46 -21.59 15.60
CA ILE A 226 25.41 -20.47 15.69
C ILE A 226 25.76 -20.16 17.15
N GLN A 227 24.77 -20.12 18.04
CA GLN A 227 24.99 -19.87 19.46
C GLN A 227 25.79 -20.99 20.11
N ASN A 228 25.49 -22.25 19.78
CA ASN A 228 26.25 -23.41 20.27
C ASN A 228 27.69 -23.40 19.75
N ASP A 229 27.89 -23.26 18.43
CA ASP A 229 29.21 -23.22 17.82
C ASP A 229 30.05 -22.03 18.35
N TYR A 230 29.42 -20.88 18.56
CA TYR A 230 30.07 -19.72 19.17
C TYR A 230 30.46 -19.98 20.63
N ALA A 231 29.62 -20.67 21.41
CA ALA A 231 29.90 -21.04 22.79
C ALA A 231 31.09 -22.01 22.91
N ILE A 232 31.32 -22.87 21.90
CA ILE A 232 32.43 -23.83 21.83
C ILE A 232 33.71 -23.19 21.26
N GLY A 233 33.67 -21.88 20.93
CA GLY A 233 34.86 -21.10 20.58
C GLY A 233 35.03 -20.74 19.10
N VAL A 234 34.08 -21.13 18.22
CA VAL A 234 34.13 -20.76 16.79
C VAL A 234 34.07 -19.24 16.63
N SER A 235 34.88 -18.71 15.70
CA SER A 235 34.98 -17.26 15.49
C SER A 235 33.74 -16.68 14.79
N LEU A 236 33.41 -15.41 15.08
CA LEU A 236 32.28 -14.72 14.42
C LEU A 236 32.46 -14.63 12.90
N LYS A 237 33.70 -14.55 12.41
CA LYS A 237 34.02 -14.47 10.98
C LYS A 237 33.75 -15.81 10.28
N GLU A 238 34.17 -16.91 10.91
CA GLU A 238 33.96 -18.26 10.38
C GLU A 238 32.47 -18.64 10.37
N LEU A 239 31.71 -18.22 11.39
CA LEU A 239 30.26 -18.37 11.41
C LEU A 239 29.57 -17.52 10.35
N ALA A 240 30.03 -16.28 10.14
CA ALA A 240 29.49 -15.41 9.10
C ALA A 240 29.68 -15.99 7.70
N GLU A 241 30.85 -16.55 7.42
CA GLU A 241 31.15 -17.24 6.16
C GLU A 241 30.32 -18.53 6.02
N ARG A 242 30.27 -19.38 7.04
CA ARG A 242 29.54 -20.67 7.01
C ARG A 242 28.04 -20.52 6.79
N PHE A 243 27.43 -19.48 7.36
CA PHE A 243 26.00 -19.21 7.21
C PHE A 243 25.71 -18.15 6.15
N GLU A 244 26.75 -17.70 5.45
CA GLU A 244 26.69 -16.70 4.38
C GLU A 244 25.87 -15.44 4.77
N VAL A 245 26.16 -14.90 5.96
CA VAL A 245 25.58 -13.69 6.54
C VAL A 245 26.66 -12.71 7.00
N THR A 246 26.29 -11.50 7.38
CA THR A 246 27.28 -10.52 7.87
C THR A 246 27.76 -10.85 9.28
N VAL A 247 29.01 -10.49 9.60
CA VAL A 247 29.58 -10.63 10.96
C VAL A 247 28.73 -9.90 12.00
N GLN A 248 28.13 -8.77 11.63
CA GLN A 248 27.23 -8.00 12.48
C GLN A 248 25.95 -8.78 12.83
N ALA A 249 25.39 -9.53 11.88
CA ALA A 249 24.23 -10.38 12.12
C ALA A 249 24.55 -11.51 13.11
N ILE A 250 25.70 -12.19 12.94
CA ILE A 250 26.15 -13.22 13.90
C ILE A 250 26.37 -12.60 15.29
N SER A 251 27.07 -11.46 15.35
CA SER A 251 27.36 -10.75 16.61
C SER A 251 26.08 -10.39 17.39
N TYR A 252 25.03 -9.95 16.68
CA TYR A 252 23.73 -9.68 17.28
C TYR A 252 23.14 -10.90 17.98
N HIS A 253 23.17 -12.08 17.34
CA HIS A 253 22.61 -13.31 17.91
C HIS A 253 23.47 -13.96 19.01
N CYS A 254 24.76 -13.65 19.05
CA CYS A 254 25.70 -14.18 20.04
C CYS A 254 25.94 -13.24 21.25
N LYS A 255 25.34 -12.04 21.27
CA LYS A 255 25.61 -10.97 22.26
C LYS A 255 25.52 -11.41 23.73
N ASN A 256 24.65 -12.38 24.04
CA ASN A 256 24.42 -12.87 25.41
C ASN A 256 24.96 -14.29 25.65
N VAL A 257 25.66 -14.88 24.69
CA VAL A 257 26.19 -16.25 24.79
C VAL A 257 27.57 -16.21 25.43
N LYS A 258 27.74 -16.90 26.56
CA LYS A 258 29.06 -17.05 27.20
C LYS A 258 29.87 -18.08 26.42
N ARG A 259 31.10 -17.72 26.06
CA ARG A 259 32.08 -18.69 25.56
C ARG A 259 32.53 -19.58 26.70
N ALA A 260 32.53 -20.90 26.46
CA ALA A 260 33.31 -21.81 27.27
C ALA A 260 34.78 -21.48 26.99
N ILE A 261 35.47 -20.95 28.00
CA ILE A 261 36.93 -20.73 27.97
C ILE A 261 37.60 -22.08 28.23
#